data_AF-X0S257-F1
#
_entry.id   AF-X0S257-F1
#
_cell.length_a   1.000
_cell.length_b   1.000
_cell.length_c   1.000
_cell.angle_alpha   90.00
_cell.angle_beta   90.00
_cell.angle_gamma   90.00
#
_symmetry.space_group_name_H-M   'P 1'
#
loop_
_entity.id
_entity.type
_entity.pdbx_description
1 polymer ?
#
loop_
_entity_poly.entity_id
_entity_poly.type
_entity_poly.pdbx_seq_one_letter_code
_entity_poly.pdbx_strand_id
1 'polypeptide(L)'
;PREMADPKRAFVESPKKRVHLDLLHEAAGPLYGKNDPGEQGDRPPEEQFGKAHYEQHMHVKGTLAIGDTTYAIDGFGLRDHSWGPRYWQAIQQYDWLTMNFGPDFHAMVSLIRWDEERERRWGVVIRGEEIDLITDVEIDADYEENTLYHSAVRAKVKTAKGEELEIEGKVQSFIPLRNRRAGHVTHIGEGMTEWRCGDRVGYGLSELLRQVE
;
A
#
# COMPACT_ATOMS: atom_id res chain seq x y z
N PRO A 1 17.72 -0.19 -2.28
CA PRO A 1 16.45 -0.97 -2.14
C PRO A 1 16.30 -2.10 -3.17
N ARG A 2 16.63 -1.86 -4.45
CA ARG A 2 16.56 -2.85 -5.54
C ARG A 2 17.29 -4.17 -5.26
N GLU A 3 18.36 -4.15 -4.46
CA GLU A 3 19.12 -5.34 -4.04
C GLU A 3 18.25 -6.43 -3.40
N MET A 4 17.08 -6.09 -2.83
CA MET A 4 16.12 -7.04 -2.27
C MET A 4 15.50 -8.01 -3.29
N ALA A 5 15.77 -7.82 -4.59
CA ALA A 5 15.55 -8.84 -5.61
C ALA A 5 16.33 -10.14 -5.29
N ASP A 6 17.50 -10.02 -4.66
CA ASP A 6 18.22 -11.12 -4.02
C ASP A 6 18.38 -10.83 -2.51
N PRO A 7 17.38 -11.17 -1.68
CA PRO A 7 17.41 -10.84 -0.27
C PRO A 7 18.58 -11.53 0.46
N LYS A 8 19.00 -12.73 0.03
CA LYS A 8 20.12 -13.43 0.67
C LYS A 8 21.40 -12.60 0.52
N ARG A 9 21.67 -12.14 -0.69
CA ARG A 9 22.81 -11.27 -0.96
C ARG A 9 22.68 -9.93 -0.25
N ALA A 10 21.51 -9.27 -0.34
CA ALA A 10 21.26 -7.99 0.31
C ALA A 10 21.53 -8.04 1.83
N PHE A 11 21.04 -9.06 2.53
CA PHE A 11 21.26 -9.20 3.99
C PHE A 11 22.72 -9.48 4.38
N VAL A 12 23.52 -10.06 3.47
CA VAL A 12 24.93 -10.34 3.70
C VAL A 12 25.80 -9.13 3.40
N GLU A 13 25.57 -8.46 2.27
CA GLU A 13 26.45 -7.43 1.73
C GLU A 13 26.09 -6.01 2.19
N SER A 14 24.81 -5.74 2.53
CA SER A 14 24.38 -4.40 2.92
C SER A 14 25.00 -3.97 4.26
N PRO A 15 25.39 -2.69 4.40
CA PRO A 15 25.89 -2.16 5.66
C PRO A 15 24.83 -2.22 6.74
N LYS A 16 25.21 -2.71 7.93
CA LYS A 16 24.34 -2.73 9.11
C LYS A 16 24.54 -1.45 9.89
N LYS A 17 23.47 -0.67 10.05
CA LYS A 17 23.46 0.55 10.87
C LYS A 17 22.43 0.43 11.98
N ARG A 18 22.73 1.02 13.13
CA ARG A 18 21.74 1.19 14.20
C ARG A 18 20.68 2.18 13.72
N VAL A 19 19.42 1.84 13.96
CA VAL A 19 18.28 2.72 13.72
C VAL A 19 17.62 3.05 15.05
N HIS A 20 17.29 4.32 15.26
CA HIS A 20 16.45 4.78 16.36
C HIS A 20 15.29 5.59 15.79
N LEU A 21 14.08 5.27 16.23
CA LEU A 21 12.87 5.97 15.86
C LEU A 21 12.22 6.48 17.14
N ASP A 22 11.91 7.77 17.17
CA ASP A 22 11.06 8.40 18.17
C ASP A 22 10.02 9.21 17.40
N LEU A 23 8.82 8.63 17.25
CA LEU A 23 7.77 9.15 16.38
C LEU A 23 6.45 9.19 17.15
N LEU A 24 5.79 10.35 17.11
CA LEU A 24 4.42 10.55 17.51
C LEU A 24 3.52 10.40 16.29
N HIS A 25 2.51 9.53 16.40
CA HIS A 25 1.51 9.31 15.37
C HIS A 25 0.16 9.88 15.83
N GLU A 26 -0.29 10.94 15.16
CA GLU A 26 -1.58 11.58 15.40
C GLU A 26 -2.53 11.22 14.25
N ALA A 27 -3.81 10.99 14.55
CA ALA A 27 -4.80 10.71 13.51
C ALA A 27 -4.98 11.94 12.61
N ALA A 28 -4.94 11.72 11.29
CA ALA A 28 -5.23 12.73 10.25
C ALA A 28 -6.49 12.34 9.48
N GLY A 29 -7.52 11.92 10.20
CA GLY A 29 -8.79 11.48 9.64
C GLY A 29 -9.36 10.25 10.35
N PRO A 30 -10.56 9.82 9.94
CA PRO A 30 -11.29 8.74 10.59
C PRO A 30 -10.64 7.37 10.34
N LEU A 31 -10.84 6.45 11.30
CA LEU A 31 -10.49 5.04 11.16
C LEU A 31 -11.49 4.36 10.21
N TYR A 32 -10.99 3.57 9.27
CA TYR A 32 -11.82 2.78 8.36
C TYR A 32 -11.33 1.33 8.26
N GLY A 33 -12.22 0.43 7.81
CA GLY A 33 -11.96 -1.00 7.74
C GLY A 33 -13.05 -1.80 8.45
N LYS A 34 -12.81 -3.09 8.66
CA LYS A 34 -13.77 -4.01 9.26
C LYS A 34 -13.09 -4.88 10.31
N ASN A 35 -13.68 -4.89 11.50
CA ASN A 35 -13.51 -5.98 12.43
C ASN A 35 -14.47 -7.10 12.02
N ASP A 36 -13.96 -8.16 11.39
CA ASP A 36 -14.72 -9.39 11.20
C ASP A 36 -14.15 -10.51 12.10
N PRO A 37 -14.64 -10.62 13.35
CA PRO A 37 -14.21 -11.65 14.29
C PRO A 37 -14.81 -13.04 14.00
N GLY A 38 -15.70 -13.18 13.01
CA GLY A 38 -16.33 -14.45 12.66
C GLY A 38 -15.45 -15.33 11.76
N GLU A 39 -14.97 -16.45 12.29
CA GLU A 39 -14.40 -17.59 11.55
C GLU A 39 -13.13 -17.32 10.73
N GLN A 40 -12.03 -16.96 11.40
CA GLN A 40 -10.71 -16.88 10.75
C GLN A 40 -9.98 -18.24 10.66
N GLY A 41 -10.40 -19.25 11.46
CA GLY A 41 -9.64 -20.49 11.66
C GLY A 41 -9.93 -21.66 10.71
N ASP A 42 -11.17 -21.80 10.23
CA ASP A 42 -11.63 -23.05 9.58
C ASP A 42 -11.91 -22.92 8.07
N ARG A 43 -11.50 -21.81 7.44
CA ARG A 43 -11.79 -21.57 6.02
C ARG A 43 -10.68 -22.07 5.09
N PRO A 44 -10.98 -22.47 3.85
CA PRO A 44 -9.95 -22.88 2.89
C PRO A 44 -8.93 -21.76 2.59
N PRO A 45 -7.65 -22.07 2.33
CA PRO A 45 -6.59 -21.08 2.06
C PRO A 45 -6.92 -20.04 0.98
N GLU A 46 -7.68 -20.42 -0.04
CA GLU A 46 -8.18 -19.58 -1.14
C GLU A 46 -9.09 -18.42 -0.68
N GLU A 47 -9.61 -18.48 0.56
CA GLU A 47 -10.44 -17.43 1.15
C GLU A 47 -9.71 -16.57 2.19
N GLN A 48 -8.41 -16.81 2.41
CA GLN A 48 -7.62 -16.22 3.49
C GLN A 48 -6.74 -15.05 3.00
N PHE A 49 -7.36 -14.00 2.49
CA PHE A 49 -6.69 -12.72 2.21
C PHE A 49 -7.46 -11.53 2.83
N GLY A 50 -6.87 -10.87 3.84
CA GLY A 50 -7.24 -9.51 4.26
C GLY A 50 -8.64 -9.31 4.86
N LYS A 51 -9.27 -10.32 5.46
CA LYS A 51 -10.68 -10.22 5.94
C LYS A 51 -10.88 -9.30 7.16
N ALA A 52 -9.87 -9.14 8.02
CA ALA A 52 -9.99 -8.30 9.20
C ALA A 52 -8.82 -7.32 9.23
N HIS A 53 -9.13 -6.06 8.94
CA HIS A 53 -8.16 -5.00 8.79
C HIS A 53 -8.79 -3.66 9.18
N TYR A 54 -7.95 -2.75 9.68
CA TYR A 54 -8.29 -1.35 9.77
C TYR A 54 -7.11 -0.51 9.30
N GLU A 55 -7.44 0.65 8.79
CA GLU A 55 -6.48 1.62 8.29
C GLU A 55 -6.87 3.02 8.75
N GLN A 56 -5.86 3.88 8.91
CA GLN A 56 -6.07 5.27 9.26
C GLN A 56 -4.93 6.14 8.76
N HIS A 57 -5.27 7.29 8.16
CA HIS A 57 -4.28 8.30 7.81
C HIS A 57 -3.75 8.98 9.06
N MET A 58 -2.45 9.24 9.06
CA MET A 58 -1.70 9.73 10.22
C MET A 58 -0.89 10.97 9.84
N HIS A 59 -0.79 11.90 10.78
CA HIS A 59 0.28 12.88 10.84
C HIS A 59 1.36 12.33 11.76
N VAL A 60 2.59 12.21 11.25
CA VAL A 60 3.72 11.64 11.97
C VAL A 60 4.78 12.71 12.17
N LYS A 61 5.17 12.93 13.43
CA LYS A 61 6.22 13.86 13.83
C LYS A 61 7.27 13.18 14.70
N GLY A 62 8.53 13.59 14.56
CA GLY A 62 9.59 13.14 15.45
C GLY A 62 10.93 13.02 14.76
N THR A 63 11.70 12.00 15.10
CA THR A 63 13.05 11.81 14.57
C THR A 63 13.33 10.37 14.14
N LEU A 64 14.10 10.24 13.06
CA LEU A 64 14.70 9.00 12.58
C LEU A 64 16.22 9.17 12.60
N ALA A 65 16.92 8.37 13.38
CA ALA A 65 18.39 8.32 13.36
C ALA A 65 18.88 7.03 12.69
N ILE A 66 19.79 7.15 11.73
CA ILE A 66 20.43 6.04 11.01
C ILE A 66 21.95 6.20 11.10
N GLY A 67 22.60 5.40 11.95
CA GLY A 67 24.00 5.62 12.30
C GLY A 67 24.18 6.98 12.97
N ASP A 68 25.04 7.82 12.40
CA ASP A 68 25.36 9.15 12.94
C ASP A 68 24.49 10.28 12.32
N THR A 69 23.56 9.95 11.43
CA THR A 69 22.68 10.93 10.79
C THR A 69 21.28 10.88 11.40
N THR A 70 20.76 12.05 11.78
CA THR A 70 19.40 12.22 12.28
C THR A 70 18.58 13.06 11.32
N TYR A 71 17.35 12.62 11.07
CA TYR A 71 16.36 13.26 10.22
C TYR A 71 15.17 13.66 11.08
N ALA A 72 14.72 14.91 10.95
CA ALA A 72 13.41 15.32 11.46
C ALA A 72 12.32 14.80 10.53
N ILE A 73 11.26 14.23 11.12
CA ILE A 73 10.07 13.79 10.41
C ILE A 73 8.93 14.71 10.82
N ASP A 74 8.26 15.28 9.82
CA ASP A 74 6.98 15.97 9.93
C ASP A 74 6.25 15.74 8.60
N GLY A 75 5.37 14.75 8.57
CA GLY A 75 4.75 14.31 7.33
C GLY A 75 3.57 13.39 7.54
N PHE A 76 2.86 13.09 6.45
CA PHE A 76 1.65 12.28 6.48
C PHE A 76 1.92 10.86 6.00
N GLY A 77 1.16 9.91 6.53
CA GLY A 77 1.28 8.49 6.19
C GLY A 77 0.00 7.73 6.53
N LEU A 78 0.09 6.41 6.47
CA LEU A 78 -1.00 5.51 6.83
C LEU A 78 -0.51 4.52 7.88
N ARG A 79 -1.35 4.21 8.87
CA ARG A 79 -1.21 2.97 9.64
C ARG A 79 -2.19 1.95 9.09
N ASP A 80 -1.70 0.75 8.82
CA ASP A 80 -2.51 -0.43 8.51
C ASP A 80 -2.28 -1.46 9.60
N HIS A 81 -3.35 -2.13 10.01
CA HIS A 81 -3.28 -3.30 10.84
C HIS A 81 -4.21 -4.37 10.28
N SER A 82 -3.64 -5.53 9.99
CA SER A 82 -4.38 -6.71 9.57
C SER A 82 -4.09 -7.90 10.46
N TRP A 83 -5.07 -8.78 10.61
CA TRP A 83 -4.93 -10.00 11.40
C TRP A 83 -5.55 -11.19 10.67
N GLY A 84 -5.06 -12.36 11.05
CA GLY A 84 -5.38 -13.63 10.40
C GLY A 84 -4.32 -14.05 9.37
N PRO A 85 -4.45 -15.28 8.85
CA PRO A 85 -3.52 -15.82 7.87
C PRO A 85 -3.55 -15.01 6.57
N ARG A 86 -2.36 -14.73 6.03
CA ARG A 86 -2.18 -14.13 4.70
C ARG A 86 -1.68 -15.20 3.74
N TYR A 87 -2.57 -15.65 2.86
CA TYR A 87 -2.21 -16.49 1.71
C TYR A 87 -2.19 -15.61 0.47
N TRP A 88 -1.01 -15.08 0.12
CA TRP A 88 -0.83 -14.30 -1.10
C TRP A 88 -1.17 -15.10 -2.35
N GLN A 89 -1.04 -16.42 -2.32
CA GLN A 89 -1.37 -17.32 -3.43
C GLN A 89 -2.87 -17.45 -3.68
N ALA A 90 -3.72 -16.93 -2.78
CA ALA A 90 -5.16 -16.94 -2.94
C ALA A 90 -5.68 -15.94 -3.99
N ILE A 91 -4.82 -15.02 -4.46
CA ILE A 91 -5.17 -13.94 -5.36
C ILE A 91 -4.21 -13.89 -6.55
N GLN A 92 -4.70 -13.50 -7.73
CA GLN A 92 -3.85 -13.29 -8.92
C GLN A 92 -3.19 -11.91 -8.90
N GLN A 93 -3.90 -10.90 -8.41
CA GLN A 93 -3.46 -9.51 -8.38
C GLN A 93 -3.97 -8.81 -7.12
N TYR A 94 -3.11 -7.97 -6.54
CA TYR A 94 -3.48 -6.99 -5.53
C TYR A 94 -2.78 -5.68 -5.82
N ASP A 95 -3.55 -4.61 -5.84
CA ASP A 95 -3.05 -3.25 -5.92
C ASP A 95 -3.55 -2.52 -4.69
N TRP A 96 -2.64 -1.91 -3.95
CA TRP A 96 -2.95 -1.11 -2.77
C TRP A 96 -2.14 0.18 -2.80
N LEU A 97 -2.86 1.29 -2.88
CA LEU A 97 -2.30 2.61 -3.08
C LEU A 97 -2.67 3.46 -1.89
N THR A 98 -1.66 3.96 -1.17
CA THR A 98 -1.85 4.87 -0.04
C THR A 98 -1.41 6.28 -0.45
N MET A 99 -2.29 7.25 -0.27
CA MET A 99 -2.11 8.58 -0.83
C MET A 99 -2.41 9.64 0.24
N ASN A 100 -1.37 10.36 0.66
CA ASN A 100 -1.46 11.32 1.77
C ASN A 100 -1.11 12.72 1.27
N PHE A 101 -2.10 13.60 1.09
CA PHE A 101 -1.96 14.90 0.40
C PHE A 101 -1.92 16.12 1.32
N GLY A 102 -1.73 15.92 2.62
CA GLY A 102 -1.70 17.00 3.60
C GLY A 102 -2.56 16.67 4.82
N PRO A 103 -3.05 17.69 5.56
CA PRO A 103 -3.77 17.50 6.81
C PRO A 103 -5.27 17.16 6.66
N ASP A 104 -5.83 17.36 5.47
CA ASP A 104 -7.27 17.39 5.25
C ASP A 104 -7.72 16.59 4.03
N PHE A 105 -6.81 16.02 3.24
CA PHE A 105 -7.16 15.28 2.02
C PHE A 105 -6.30 14.04 1.86
N HIS A 106 -6.95 12.89 1.77
CA HIS A 106 -6.28 11.60 1.66
C HIS A 106 -7.10 10.64 0.79
N ALA A 107 -6.42 9.63 0.25
CA ALA A 107 -7.10 8.50 -0.37
C ALA A 107 -6.37 7.20 -0.07
N MET A 108 -7.14 6.12 -0.02
CA MET A 108 -6.62 4.76 -0.15
C MET A 108 -7.44 4.04 -1.20
N VAL A 109 -6.76 3.37 -2.12
CA VAL A 109 -7.38 2.55 -3.16
C VAL A 109 -6.88 1.12 -3.03
N SER A 110 -7.80 0.16 -3.14
CA SER A 110 -7.48 -1.26 -3.25
C SER A 110 -8.23 -1.94 -4.38
N LEU A 111 -7.51 -2.76 -5.14
CA LEU A 111 -8.06 -3.72 -6.09
C LEU A 111 -7.51 -5.10 -5.72
N ILE A 112 -8.40 -6.06 -5.48
CA ILE A 112 -8.04 -7.47 -5.29
C ILE A 112 -8.70 -8.26 -6.41
N ARG A 113 -7.92 -9.06 -7.14
CA ARG A 113 -8.42 -9.98 -8.15
C ARG A 113 -8.04 -11.41 -7.78
N TRP A 114 -9.05 -12.28 -7.67
CA TRP A 114 -8.89 -13.70 -7.41
C TRP A 114 -8.71 -14.48 -8.71
N ASP A 115 -9.49 -14.13 -9.74
CA ASP A 115 -9.45 -14.72 -11.09
C ASP A 115 -10.09 -13.76 -12.12
N GLU A 116 -10.29 -14.22 -13.35
CA GLU A 116 -10.85 -13.43 -14.46
C GLU A 116 -12.27 -12.90 -14.19
N GLU A 117 -13.05 -13.57 -13.34
CA GLU A 117 -14.46 -13.24 -13.07
C GLU A 117 -14.66 -12.57 -11.71
N ARG A 118 -13.73 -12.78 -10.78
CA ARG A 118 -13.84 -12.34 -9.38
C ARG A 118 -12.80 -11.30 -9.02
N GLU A 119 -13.27 -10.07 -8.85
CA GLU A 119 -12.49 -8.98 -8.29
C GLU A 119 -13.30 -8.12 -7.31
N ARG A 120 -12.58 -7.41 -6.45
CA ARG A 120 -13.11 -6.45 -5.50
C ARG A 120 -12.34 -5.15 -5.64
N ARG A 121 -13.09 -4.09 -5.91
CA ARG A 121 -12.64 -2.70 -5.89
C ARG A 121 -13.13 -2.06 -4.61
N TRP A 122 -12.24 -1.36 -3.91
CA TRP A 122 -12.58 -0.69 -2.67
C TRP A 122 -11.63 0.47 -2.40
N GLY A 123 -12.06 1.39 -1.53
CA GLY A 123 -11.20 2.44 -1.05
C GLY A 123 -12.00 3.57 -0.41
N VAL A 124 -11.28 4.61 -0.05
CA VAL A 124 -11.84 5.81 0.57
C VAL A 124 -11.18 7.04 -0.02
N VAL A 125 -11.96 8.12 -0.10
CA VAL A 125 -11.45 9.48 -0.21
C VAL A 125 -11.87 10.20 1.07
N ILE A 126 -10.91 10.82 1.75
CA ILE A 126 -11.12 11.48 3.04
C ILE A 126 -10.94 12.99 2.88
N ARG A 127 -11.89 13.75 3.45
CA ARG A 127 -11.84 15.20 3.58
C ARG A 127 -12.09 15.62 5.02
N GLY A 128 -11.02 15.97 5.74
CA GLY A 128 -11.07 16.14 7.20
C GLY A 128 -11.58 14.87 7.89
N GLU A 129 -12.75 14.95 8.53
CA GLU A 129 -13.40 13.82 9.21
C GLU A 129 -14.37 13.02 8.33
N GLU A 130 -14.59 13.46 7.09
CA GLU A 130 -15.56 12.84 6.20
C GLU A 130 -14.93 11.71 5.38
N ILE A 131 -15.58 10.54 5.37
CA ILE A 131 -15.28 9.44 4.45
C ILE A 131 -16.27 9.44 3.30
N ASP A 132 -15.75 9.47 2.08
CA ASP A 132 -16.49 9.11 0.87
C ASP A 132 -15.95 7.78 0.33
N LEU A 133 -16.83 6.78 0.21
CA LEU A 133 -16.44 5.45 -0.21
C LEU A 133 -16.18 5.42 -1.71
N ILE A 134 -15.12 4.74 -2.13
CA ILE A 134 -14.87 4.46 -3.54
C ILE A 134 -15.78 3.32 -3.97
N THR A 135 -16.57 3.58 -5.02
CA THR A 135 -17.50 2.62 -5.63
C THR A 135 -16.91 1.96 -6.87
N ASP A 136 -15.98 2.63 -7.53
CA ASP A 136 -15.28 2.08 -8.69
C ASP A 136 -13.87 2.66 -8.81
N VAL A 137 -12.96 1.86 -9.37
CA VAL A 137 -11.59 2.30 -9.65
C VAL A 137 -10.97 1.56 -10.84
N GLU A 138 -10.25 2.30 -11.66
CA GLU A 138 -9.33 1.77 -12.66
C GLU A 138 -7.90 2.10 -12.24
N ILE A 139 -7.00 1.11 -12.25
CA ILE A 139 -5.58 1.27 -11.93
C ILE A 139 -4.75 0.84 -13.13
N ASP A 140 -3.83 1.70 -13.53
CA ASP A 140 -2.88 1.47 -14.62
C ASP A 140 -1.46 1.77 -14.16
N ALA A 141 -0.46 1.07 -14.68
CA ALA A 141 0.92 1.21 -14.24
C ALA A 141 1.93 1.02 -15.37
N ASP A 142 2.96 1.88 -15.40
CA ASP A 142 4.09 1.75 -16.31
C ASP A 142 5.19 0.95 -15.62
N TYR A 143 5.73 -0.06 -16.31
CA TYR A 143 6.79 -0.91 -15.79
C TYR A 143 8.11 -0.64 -16.52
N GLU A 144 9.23 -0.75 -15.78
CA GLU A 144 10.55 -0.82 -16.41
C GLU A 144 10.62 -2.05 -17.33
N GLU A 145 11.29 -1.89 -18.47
CA GLU A 145 11.29 -2.86 -19.57
C GLU A 145 11.66 -4.28 -19.09
N ASN A 146 10.82 -5.27 -19.43
CA ASN A 146 11.00 -6.68 -19.07
C ASN A 146 11.08 -6.94 -17.55
N THR A 147 10.44 -6.10 -16.73
CA THR A 147 10.36 -6.29 -15.28
C THR A 147 8.94 -6.09 -14.74
N LEU A 148 8.73 -6.42 -13.47
CA LEU A 148 7.54 -6.03 -12.71
C LEU A 148 7.77 -4.77 -11.86
N TYR A 149 8.75 -3.96 -12.24
CA TYR A 149 9.12 -2.78 -11.47
C TYR A 149 8.33 -1.58 -11.98
N HIS A 150 7.17 -1.32 -11.37
CA HIS A 150 6.39 -0.14 -11.72
C HIS A 150 7.15 1.16 -11.40
N SER A 151 7.04 2.12 -12.32
CA SER A 151 7.72 3.41 -12.31
C SER A 151 6.73 4.57 -12.23
N ALA A 152 5.50 4.35 -12.71
CA ALA A 152 4.37 5.23 -12.56
C ALA A 152 3.09 4.43 -12.34
N VAL A 153 2.13 5.02 -11.64
CA VAL A 153 0.81 4.43 -11.38
C VAL A 153 -0.25 5.50 -11.58
N ARG A 154 -1.38 5.17 -12.18
CA ARG A 154 -2.52 6.07 -12.40
C ARG A 154 -3.77 5.40 -11.85
N ALA A 155 -4.58 6.15 -11.11
CA ALA A 155 -5.85 5.68 -10.59
C ALA A 155 -6.98 6.63 -11.02
N LYS A 156 -8.04 6.08 -11.61
CA LYS A 156 -9.29 6.80 -11.88
C LYS A 156 -10.35 6.30 -10.92
N VAL A 157 -10.80 7.17 -10.03
CA VAL A 157 -11.63 6.83 -8.88
C VAL A 157 -13.03 7.42 -9.05
N LYS A 158 -14.06 6.64 -8.72
CA LYS A 158 -15.43 7.13 -8.57
C LYS A 158 -15.95 6.91 -7.16
N THR A 159 -16.41 7.99 -6.51
CA THR A 159 -16.91 7.93 -5.14
C THR A 159 -18.43 7.71 -5.06
N ALA A 160 -18.92 7.35 -3.88
CA ALA A 160 -20.33 7.12 -3.62
C ALA A 160 -21.16 8.41 -3.70
N LYS A 161 -20.54 9.57 -3.47
CA LYS A 161 -21.17 10.88 -3.71
C LYS A 161 -21.15 11.32 -5.17
N GLY A 162 -20.57 10.52 -6.07
CA GLY A 162 -20.53 10.78 -7.50
C GLY A 162 -19.38 11.65 -7.97
N GLU A 163 -18.35 11.86 -7.13
CA GLU A 163 -17.11 12.53 -7.54
C GLU A 163 -16.26 11.58 -8.37
N GLU A 164 -15.60 12.11 -9.41
CA GLU A 164 -14.62 11.39 -10.22
C GLU A 164 -13.26 12.08 -10.07
N LEU A 165 -12.23 11.32 -9.69
CA LEU A 165 -10.87 11.80 -9.45
C LEU A 165 -9.87 11.05 -10.32
N GLU A 166 -8.93 11.78 -10.91
CA GLU A 166 -7.74 11.20 -11.53
C GLU A 166 -6.53 11.48 -10.64
N ILE A 167 -5.80 10.43 -10.29
CA ILE A 167 -4.65 10.49 -9.40
C ILE A 167 -3.45 9.89 -10.11
N GLU A 168 -2.39 10.66 -10.23
CA GLU A 168 -1.14 10.27 -10.88
C GLU A 168 -0.04 10.03 -9.86
N GLY A 169 0.73 8.96 -10.04
CA GLY A 169 1.79 8.53 -9.16
C GLY A 169 3.11 8.40 -9.90
N LYS A 170 4.15 9.04 -9.38
CA LYS A 170 5.54 8.84 -9.81
C LYS A 170 6.32 8.11 -8.73
N VAL A 171 6.78 6.90 -9.04
CA VAL A 171 7.57 6.08 -8.10
C VAL A 171 8.97 6.69 -7.96
N GLN A 172 9.33 7.06 -6.74
CA GLN A 172 10.61 7.68 -6.40
C GLN A 172 11.67 6.63 -6.03
N SER A 173 11.23 5.57 -5.36
CA SER A 173 12.09 4.47 -4.94
C SER A 173 11.26 3.20 -4.86
N PHE A 174 11.86 2.08 -5.24
CA PHE A 174 11.17 0.81 -5.33
C PHE A 174 11.96 -0.30 -4.65
N ILE A 175 11.29 -1.11 -3.85
CA ILE A 175 11.84 -2.32 -3.24
C ILE A 175 11.09 -3.55 -3.79
N PRO A 176 11.76 -4.43 -4.55
CA PRO A 176 11.17 -5.68 -5.00
C PRO A 176 11.24 -6.71 -3.87
N LEU A 177 10.10 -7.28 -3.52
CA LEU A 177 9.96 -8.35 -2.56
C LEU A 177 9.32 -9.58 -3.21
N ARG A 178 9.39 -10.71 -2.52
CA ARG A 178 8.74 -11.94 -2.95
C ARG A 178 8.27 -12.79 -1.78
N ASN A 179 7.16 -13.46 -1.97
CA ASN A 179 6.72 -14.57 -1.12
C ASN A 179 6.83 -15.88 -1.91
N ARG A 180 7.34 -16.93 -1.27
CA ARG A 180 7.40 -18.29 -1.85
C ARG A 180 6.65 -19.24 -0.94
N ARG A 181 5.60 -19.89 -1.44
CA ARG A 181 4.79 -20.83 -0.66
C ARG A 181 4.14 -21.85 -1.58
N ALA A 182 4.17 -23.13 -1.17
CA ALA A 182 3.51 -24.24 -1.88
C ALA A 182 3.85 -24.34 -3.39
N GLY A 183 5.10 -24.01 -3.77
CA GLY A 183 5.54 -24.06 -5.16
C GLY A 183 5.25 -22.79 -5.97
N HIS A 184 4.46 -21.87 -5.43
CA HIS A 184 4.15 -20.59 -6.07
C HIS A 184 5.10 -19.48 -5.64
N VAL A 185 5.28 -18.52 -6.54
CA VAL A 185 6.04 -17.29 -6.31
C VAL A 185 5.15 -16.10 -6.56
N THR A 186 5.05 -15.28 -5.54
CA THR A 186 4.33 -14.02 -5.61
C THR A 186 5.32 -12.87 -5.57
N HIS A 187 5.29 -12.02 -6.61
CA HIS A 187 6.00 -10.74 -6.62
C HIS A 187 5.24 -9.71 -5.80
N ILE A 188 5.96 -8.98 -4.96
CA ILE A 188 5.43 -7.87 -4.16
C ILE A 188 6.28 -6.65 -4.48
N GLY A 189 5.74 -5.75 -5.30
CA GLY A 189 6.40 -4.51 -5.71
C GLY A 189 5.97 -3.38 -4.80
N GLU A 190 6.90 -2.80 -4.06
CA GLU A 190 6.63 -1.73 -3.09
C GLU A 190 7.29 -0.43 -3.58
N GLY A 191 6.46 0.51 -4.05
CA GLY A 191 6.90 1.80 -4.57
C GLY A 191 6.62 2.94 -3.62
N MET A 192 7.66 3.59 -3.09
CA MET A 192 7.51 4.92 -2.47
C MET A 192 7.17 5.92 -3.58
N THR A 193 5.99 6.52 -3.51
CA THR A 193 5.35 7.20 -4.64
C THR A 193 5.00 8.64 -4.26
N GLU A 194 5.34 9.58 -5.14
CA GLU A 194 4.78 10.93 -5.13
C GLU A 194 3.46 10.91 -5.89
N TRP A 195 2.38 11.35 -5.26
CA TRP A 195 1.05 11.38 -5.83
C TRP A 195 0.63 12.81 -6.18
N ARG A 196 -0.18 12.96 -7.23
CA ARG A 196 -0.82 14.21 -7.65
C ARG A 196 -2.30 13.98 -7.87
N CYS A 197 -3.14 14.85 -7.30
CA CYS A 197 -4.58 14.87 -7.51
C CYS A 197 -5.02 16.34 -7.62
N GLY A 198 -5.26 16.80 -8.85
CA GLY A 198 -5.38 18.23 -9.15
C GLY A 198 -4.11 18.98 -8.72
N ASP A 199 -4.26 20.05 -7.95
CA ASP A 199 -3.13 20.87 -7.45
C ASP A 199 -2.46 20.29 -6.20
N ARG A 200 -3.00 19.21 -5.62
CA ARG A 200 -2.47 18.60 -4.39
C ARG A 200 -1.33 17.64 -4.74
N VAL A 201 -0.23 17.74 -3.98
CA VAL A 201 0.90 16.80 -4.01
C VAL A 201 0.97 16.07 -2.68
N GLY A 202 1.15 14.77 -2.74
CA GLY A 202 1.19 13.90 -1.57
C GLY A 202 2.19 12.76 -1.74
N TYR A 203 2.34 11.95 -0.70
CA TYR A 203 3.23 10.80 -0.72
C TYR A 203 2.57 9.58 -0.09
N GLY A 204 3.05 8.40 -0.48
CA GLY A 204 2.69 7.13 0.14
C GLY A 204 3.23 5.95 -0.65
N LEU A 205 2.56 4.82 -0.56
CA LEU A 205 2.99 3.56 -1.17
C LEU A 205 2.10 3.19 -2.35
N SER A 206 2.71 2.62 -3.39
CA SER A 206 2.05 1.79 -4.39
C SER A 206 2.56 0.35 -4.21
N GLU A 207 1.75 -0.49 -3.57
CA GLU A 207 2.01 -1.93 -3.45
C GLU A 207 1.28 -2.65 -4.58
N LEU A 208 2.02 -3.18 -5.56
CA LEU A 208 1.48 -3.97 -6.66
C LEU A 208 1.98 -5.41 -6.56
N LEU A 209 1.03 -6.33 -6.50
CA LEU A 209 1.25 -7.73 -6.18
C LEU A 209 0.79 -8.58 -7.35
N ARG A 210 1.67 -9.47 -7.84
CA ARG A 210 1.42 -10.30 -9.02
C ARG A 210 1.90 -11.73 -8.77
N GLN A 211 1.10 -12.73 -9.16
CA GLN A 211 1.61 -14.10 -9.26
C GLN A 211 2.52 -14.20 -10.48
N VAL A 212 3.68 -14.83 -10.31
CA VAL A 212 4.67 -14.98 -11.39
C VAL A 212 4.99 -16.43 -11.73
N GLU A 213 4.78 -17.35 -10.77
CA GLU A 213 4.95 -18.81 -10.90
C GLU A 213 3.97 -19.54 -10.00
#